data_AF-A0A1H7U8P3-F1
#
_entry.id   AF-A0A1H7U8P3-F1
#
_cell.length_a   1.000
_cell.length_b   1.000
_cell.length_c   1.000
_cell.angle_alpha   90.00
_cell.angle_beta   90.00
_cell.angle_gamma   90.00
#
_symmetry.space_group_name_H-M   'P 1'
#
loop_
_entity.id
_entity.type
_entity.pdbx_description
1 polymer ?
#
loop_
_entity_poly.entity_id
_entity_poly.type
_entity_poly.pdbx_seq_one_letter_code
_entity_poly.pdbx_strand_id
1 'polypeptide(L)' 'MSKEELEQQKQLQKNRKRVEKWLISNQNFINITGIEKEISAPKGLVQKFIKYDKKINDKWINPLHEVLKRIATFSLR' A
#
# COMPACT_ATOMS: atom_id res chain seq x y z
N MET A 1 -3.52 -18.16 19.13
CA MET A 1 -3.62 -16.74 18.76
C MET A 1 -4.74 -16.10 19.54
N SER A 2 -4.52 -14.92 20.09
CA SER A 2 -5.54 -14.15 20.82
C SER A 2 -6.61 -13.61 19.86
N LYS A 3 -7.76 -13.20 20.40
CA LYS A 3 -8.81 -12.54 19.60
C LYS A 3 -8.31 -11.26 18.93
N GLU A 4 -7.40 -10.54 19.59
CA GLU A 4 -6.78 -9.31 19.08
C GLU A 4 -5.85 -9.58 17.88
N GLU A 5 -5.03 -10.63 17.96
CA GLU A 5 -4.15 -11.02 16.85
C GLU A 5 -4.94 -11.41 15.59
N LEU A 6 -6.06 -12.12 15.78
CA LEU A 6 -6.97 -12.49 14.69
C LEU A 6 -7.57 -11.25 14.02
N GLU A 7 -7.96 -10.24 14.80
CA GLU A 7 -8.54 -9.01 14.26
C GLU A 7 -7.49 -8.17 13.53
N GLN A 8 -6.27 -8.07 14.06
CA GLN A 8 -5.15 -7.41 13.41
C GLN A 8 -4.83 -8.07 12.05
N GLN A 9 -4.82 -9.40 11.99
CA GLN A 9 -4.61 -10.13 10.74
C GLN A 9 -5.73 -9.87 9.73
N LYS A 10 -7.01 -9.91 10.15
CA LYS A 10 -8.14 -9.58 9.26
C LYS A 10 -8.03 -8.17 8.69
N GLN A 11 -7.68 -7.20 9.53
CA GLN A 11 -7.52 -5.81 9.10
C GLN A 11 -6.35 -5.64 8.13
N LEU A 12 -5.22 -6.30 8.39
CA LEU A 12 -4.07 -6.33 7.48
C LEU A 12 -4.44 -6.90 6.10
N GLN A 13 -5.18 -8.01 6.05
CA GLN A 13 -5.64 -8.61 4.79
C GLN A 13 -6.58 -7.69 4.01
N LYS A 14 -7.47 -6.98 4.71
CA LYS A 14 -8.36 -5.98 4.12
C LYS A 14 -7.56 -4.81 3.52
N ASN A 15 -6.57 -4.30 4.26
CA ASN A 15 -5.70 -3.22 3.79
C ASN A 15 -4.85 -3.68 2.60
N ARG A 16 -4.32 -4.90 2.62
CA ARG A 16 -3.54 -5.48 1.51
C ARG A 16 -4.32 -5.46 0.21
N LYS A 17 -5.54 -6.01 0.21
CA LYS A 17 -6.41 -6.04 -0.99
C LYS A 17 -6.66 -4.64 -1.55
N ARG A 18 -6.84 -3.64 -0.68
CA ARG A 18 -7.07 -2.24 -1.08
C ARG A 18 -5.81 -1.63 -1.69
N VAL A 19 -4.66 -1.79 -1.03
CA VAL A 19 -3.38 -1.26 -1.47
C VAL A 19 -3.00 -1.84 -2.84
N GLU A 20 -3.03 -3.16 -2.96
CA GLU A 20 -2.64 -3.85 -4.20
C GLU A 20 -3.54 -3.45 -5.37
N LYS A 21 -4.87 -3.46 -5.17
CA LYS A 21 -5.84 -3.04 -6.20
C LYS A 21 -5.61 -1.59 -6.63
N TRP A 22 -5.42 -0.68 -5.66
CA TRP A 22 -5.24 0.73 -5.96
C TRP A 22 -3.94 0.99 -6.72
N LEU A 23 -2.83 0.36 -6.30
CA LEU A 23 -1.53 0.49 -6.96
C LEU A 23 -1.59 0.03 -8.43
N ILE A 24 -2.19 -1.13 -8.70
CA ILE A 24 -2.35 -1.64 -10.08
C ILE A 24 -3.22 -0.68 -10.91
N SER A 25 -4.33 -0.21 -10.34
CA SER A 25 -5.30 0.64 -11.07
C SER A 25 -4.75 2.03 -11.39
N ASN A 26 -3.84 2.54 -10.56
CA ASN A 26 -3.33 3.92 -10.65
C ASN A 26 -1.87 3.99 -11.10
N GLN A 27 -1.22 2.86 -11.43
CA GLN A 27 0.23 2.79 -11.70
C GLN A 27 0.74 3.79 -12.74
N ASN A 28 -0.09 4.18 -13.72
CA ASN A 28 0.26 5.11 -14.79
C ASN A 28 0.22 6.59 -14.35
N PHE A 29 -0.38 6.90 -13.21
CA PHE A 29 -0.64 8.27 -12.76
C PHE A 29 0.11 8.64 -11.48
N ILE A 30 0.77 7.68 -10.84
CA ILE A 30 1.35 7.87 -9.50
C ILE A 30 2.87 7.98 -9.56
N ASN A 31 3.41 8.89 -8.74
CA ASN A 31 4.86 8.92 -8.48
C ASN A 31 5.22 7.85 -7.44
N ILE A 32 5.54 6.65 -7.91
CA ILE A 32 5.92 5.50 -7.07
C ILE A 32 7.08 5.84 -6.13
N THR A 33 8.12 6.51 -6.64
CA THR A 33 9.28 6.90 -5.81
C THR A 33 8.91 7.89 -4.72
N GLY A 34 7.95 8.78 -4.98
CA GLY A 34 7.40 9.69 -3.96
C GLY A 34 6.69 8.94 -2.82
N ILE A 35 5.85 7.97 -3.17
CA ILE A 35 5.14 7.13 -2.18
C ILE A 35 6.13 6.33 -1.32
N GLU A 36 7.15 5.73 -1.95
CA GLU A 36 8.16 4.96 -1.22
C GLU A 36 8.95 5.82 -0.23
N LYS A 37 9.29 7.06 -0.61
CA LYS A 37 9.97 8.01 0.27
C LYS A 37 9.10 8.43 1.45
N GLU A 38 7.82 8.71 1.24
CA GLU A 38 6.87 9.14 2.29
C GLU A 38 6.76 8.11 3.43
N ILE A 39 6.91 6.82 3.12
CA ILE A 39 6.87 5.74 4.12
C ILE A 39 8.27 5.24 4.53
N SER A 40 9.35 5.89 4.07
CA SER A 40 10.73 5.41 4.27
C SER A 40 10.95 3.96 3.82
N ALA A 41 10.26 3.53 2.76
CA ALA A 41 10.42 2.21 2.17
C ALA A 41 11.65 2.14 1.25
N PRO A 42 12.26 0.94 1.10
CA PRO A 42 13.29 0.72 0.11
C PRO A 42 12.81 1.07 -1.29
N LYS A 43 13.68 1.73 -2.06
CA LYS A 43 13.41 2.08 -3.45
C LYS A 43 13.07 0.83 -4.26
N GLY A 44 12.01 0.91 -5.05
CA GLY A 44 11.54 -0.14 -5.94
C GLY A 44 10.71 -1.23 -5.26
N LEU A 45 10.31 -1.07 -4.00
CA LEU A 45 9.37 -1.97 -3.33
C LEU A 45 8.03 -2.06 -4.08
N VAL A 46 7.39 -0.92 -4.34
CA VAL A 46 6.12 -0.84 -5.05
C VAL A 46 6.33 -1.12 -6.53
N GLN A 47 7.43 -0.66 -7.11
CA GLN A 47 7.78 -0.95 -8.50
C GLN A 47 7.90 -2.46 -8.75
N LYS A 48 8.53 -3.21 -7.84
CA LYS A 48 8.70 -4.66 -7.97
C LYS A 48 7.36 -5.39 -7.89
N PHE A 49 6.44 -4.92 -7.05
CA PHE A 49 5.08 -5.43 -7.01
C PHE A 49 4.38 -5.23 -8.35
N ILE A 50 4.35 -4.00 -8.86
CA ILE A 50 3.62 -3.68 -10.09
C ILE A 50 4.21 -4.40 -11.32
N LYS A 51 5.54 -4.41 -11.47
CA LYS A 51 6.20 -4.92 -12.70
C LYS A 51 6.44 -6.43 -12.71
N TYR A 52 6.66 -7.03 -11.54
CA TYR A 52 7.13 -8.40 -11.43
C TYR A 52 6.24 -9.26 -10.53
N ASP A 53 5.05 -8.75 -10.16
CA ASP A 53 4.11 -9.40 -9.25
C ASP A 53 4.76 -9.84 -7.91
N LYS A 54 5.81 -9.12 -7.48
CA LYS A 54 6.48 -9.44 -6.20
C LYS A 54 5.62 -8.98 -5.04
N LYS A 55 5.28 -9.92 -4.16
CA LYS A 55 4.51 -9.64 -2.93
C LYS A 55 5.17 -8.54 -2.08
N ILE A 56 4.38 -7.51 -1.74
CA ILE A 56 4.78 -6.49 -0.77
C ILE A 56 4.82 -7.12 0.63
N ASN A 57 5.88 -6.88 1.40
CA ASN A 57 5.96 -7.37 2.79
C ASN A 57 4.87 -6.71 3.66
N ASP A 58 4.24 -7.51 4.54
CA ASP A 58 3.16 -7.09 5.43
C ASP A 58 3.47 -5.81 6.22
N LYS A 59 4.72 -5.61 6.63
CA LYS A 59 5.13 -4.40 7.37
C LYS A 59 4.87 -3.08 6.62
N TRP A 60 4.75 -3.13 5.29
CA TRP A 60 4.52 -1.95 4.45
C TRP A 60 3.05 -1.74 4.08
N ILE A 61 2.17 -2.71 4.33
CA ILE A 61 0.78 -2.64 3.90
C ILE A 61 0.03 -1.51 4.60
N ASN A 62 0.15 -1.40 5.93
CA ASN A 62 -0.52 -0.34 6.68
C ASN A 62 0.05 1.05 6.35
N PRO A 63 1.38 1.27 6.32
CA PRO A 63 1.95 2.55 5.85
C PRO A 63 1.49 2.96 4.46
N LEU A 64 1.49 2.02 3.50
CA LEU A 64 0.98 2.28 2.15
C LEU A 64 -0.50 2.68 2.18
N HIS A 65 -1.32 1.93 2.91
CA HIS A 65 -2.76 2.21 3.01
C HIS A 65 -3.04 3.66 3.46
N GLU A 66 -2.31 4.16 4.46
CA GLU A 66 -2.50 5.53 4.95
C GLU A 66 -2.07 6.60 3.95
N VAL A 67 -0.97 6.40 3.22
CA VAL A 67 -0.56 7.31 2.13
C VAL A 67 -1.61 7.32 1.02
N LEU A 68 -2.04 6.14 0.57
CA LEU A 68 -2.99 6.01 -0.52
C LEU A 68 -4.36 6.61 -0.16
N LYS A 69 -4.80 6.46 1.09
CA LYS A 69 -6.02 7.09 1.58
C LYS A 69 -5.95 8.62 1.50
N ARG A 70 -4.82 9.23 1.89
CA ARG A 70 -4.61 10.69 1.77
C ARG A 70 -4.68 11.16 0.31
N ILE A 71 -4.05 10.42 -0.61
CA ILE A 71 -4.09 10.71 -2.05
C ILE A 71 -5.52 10.57 -2.60
N ALA A 72 -6.22 9.50 -2.26
CA ALA A 72 -7.56 9.22 -2.79
C ALA A 72 -8.66 10.15 -2.24
N THR A 73 -8.43 10.77 -1.08
CA THR A 73 -9.40 11.70 -0.46
C THR A 73 -9.21 13.14 -0.94
N PHE A 74 -8.19 13.39 -1.77
CA PHE A 74 -7.93 14.72 -2.31
C PHE A 74 -9.06 15.16 -3.26
N SER A 75 -9.79 16.23 -2.90
CA SER A 75 -10.72 16.91 -3.79
C SER A 75 -10.10 18.19 -4.31
N LEU A 76 -10.11 18.40 -5.62
CA LEU A 76 -9.87 19.72 -6.20
C LEU A 76 -11.03 20.63 -5.77
N ARG A 77 -10.74 21.63 -4.95
CA ARG A 77 -11.66 22.74 -4.67
C ARG A 77 -11.61 23.75 -5.81
#